data_AF-C6PZ08-F1
#
_entry.id   AF-C6PZ08-F1
#
_cell.length_a   1.000
_cell.length_b   1.000
_cell.length_c   1.000
_cell.angle_alpha   90.00
_cell.angle_beta   90.00
_cell.angle_gamma   90.00
#
_symmetry.space_group_name_H-M   'P 1'
#
loop_
_entity.id
_entity.type
_entity.pdbx_description
1 polymer ?
#
loop_
_entity_poly.entity_id
_entity_poly.type
_entity_poly.pdbx_seq_one_letter_code
_entity_poly.pdbx_strand_id
1 'polypeptide(L)' 'MDNIIGKTISGFIMLIVIMGIMIFLPAWTPVYFQAWVYLLTFAVSTILITVYLFKNLLGYDEFCEKVRYHLIPFIW' A
#
# COMPACT_ATOMS: atom_id res chain seq x y z
N MET A 1 -16.12 10.14 -4.54
CA MET A 1 -15.28 8.97 -4.16
C MET A 1 -14.08 9.41 -3.31
N ASP A 2 -14.12 10.62 -2.76
CA ASP A 2 -12.93 11.35 -2.29
C ASP A 2 -12.61 11.06 -0.82
N ASN A 3 -13.60 10.59 -0.06
CA ASN A 3 -13.48 10.31 1.37
C ASN A 3 -12.70 9.01 1.67
N ILE A 4 -12.75 8.02 0.76
CA ILE A 4 -11.96 6.77 0.87
C ILE A 4 -10.51 6.98 0.47
N ILE A 5 -10.26 7.74 -0.60
CA ILE A 5 -8.90 8.12 -1.02
C ILE A 5 -8.22 8.93 0.08
N GLY A 6 -8.93 9.90 0.68
CA GLY A 6 -8.44 10.67 1.82
C GLY A 6 -8.13 9.79 3.04
N LYS A 7 -8.95 8.78 3.35
CA LYS A 7 -8.68 7.82 4.44
C LYS A 7 -7.47 6.93 4.17
N THR A 8 -7.31 6.44 2.94
CA THR A 8 -6.14 5.63 2.55
C THR A 8 -4.85 6.44 2.63
N ILE A 9 -4.86 7.68 2.11
CA ILE A 9 -3.70 8.59 2.16
C ILE A 9 -3.38 8.98 3.60
N SER A 10 -4.39 9.22 4.43
CA SER A 10 -4.22 9.55 5.85
C SER A 10 -3.52 8.44 6.63
N GLY A 11 -3.90 7.17 6.42
CA GLY A 11 -3.22 6.03 7.05
C GLY A 11 -1.74 5.92 6.64
N PHE A 12 -1.43 6.16 5.37
CA PHE A 12 -0.05 6.17 4.89
C PHE A 12 0.77 7.32 5.47
N ILE A 13 0.21 8.52 5.54
CA ILE A 13 0.85 9.68 6.16
C ILE A 13 1.11 9.42 7.65
N MET A 14 0.16 8.82 8.37
CA MET A 14 0.33 8.51 9.79
C MET A 14 1.49 7.54 10.05
N LEU A 15 1.66 6.52 9.22
CA LEU A 15 2.78 5.56 9.31
C LEU A 15 4.14 6.25 9.05
N ILE A 16 4.22 7.10 8.04
CA ILE A 16 5.42 7.87 7.71
C ILE A 16 5.79 8.82 8.85
N VAL A 17 4.81 9.47 9.46
CA VAL A 17 5.01 10.40 10.58
C VAL A 17 5.49 9.68 11.84
N ILE A 18 4.91 8.51 12.18
CA ILE A 18 5.35 7.70 13.34
C ILE A 18 6.80 7.25 13.17
N MET A 19 7.16 6.76 11.98
CA MET A 19 8.54 6.36 11.67
C MET A 19 9.52 7.54 11.71
N GLY A 20 9.13 8.68 11.13
CA GLY A 20 9.92 9.91 11.18
C GLY A 20 10.17 10.37 12.61
N ILE A 21 9.14 10.38 13.45
CA ILE A 21 9.25 10.76 14.87
C ILE A 21 10.21 9.84 15.61
N MET A 22 10.11 8.52 15.40
CA MET A 22 10.96 7.54 16.09
C MET A 22 12.43 7.64 15.68
N ILE A 23 12.72 8.06 14.44
CA ILE A 23 14.07 8.29 13.93
C ILE A 23 14.63 9.66 14.38
N PHE A 24 13.79 10.69 14.47
CA PHE A 24 14.22 12.04 14.84
C PHE A 24 14.33 12.28 16.35
N LEU A 25 13.58 11.54 17.17
CA LEU A 25 13.62 11.58 18.65
C LEU A 25 15.04 11.43 19.25
N PRO A 26 15.88 10.47 18.80
CA PRO A 26 17.25 10.36 19.31
C PRO A 26 18.24 11.30 18.61
N ALA A 27 17.92 11.81 17.41
CA ALA A 27 18.87 12.46 16.53
C ALA A 27 19.11 13.94 16.85
N TRP A 28 18.12 14.66 17.42
CA TRP A 28 18.15 16.12 17.68
C TRP A 28 18.83 16.95 16.57
N THR A 29 18.78 16.50 15.31
CA THR A 29 19.46 17.19 14.21
C THR A 29 18.80 16.81 12.88
N PRO A 30 18.42 17.76 12.02
CA PRO A 30 17.79 17.46 10.72
C PRO A 30 18.78 17.06 9.60
N VAL A 31 20.06 16.85 9.93
CA VAL A 31 21.15 16.62 8.97
C VAL A 31 21.34 15.11 8.68
N TYR A 32 20.44 14.23 9.13
CA TYR A 32 20.55 12.80 8.86
C TYR A 32 20.01 12.46 7.47
N PHE A 33 20.88 12.51 6.48
CA PHE A 33 20.61 12.02 5.12
C PHE A 33 20.09 10.55 5.12
N GLN A 34 20.53 9.76 6.09
CA GLN A 34 20.11 8.37 6.27
C GLN A 34 18.63 8.22 6.64
N ALA A 35 18.06 9.17 7.38
CA ALA A 35 16.62 9.21 7.68
C ALA A 35 15.80 9.46 6.41
N TRP A 36 16.29 10.34 5.53
CA TRP A 36 15.64 10.62 4.24
C TRP A 36 15.65 9.40 3.31
N VAL A 37 16.78 8.67 3.22
CA VAL A 37 16.86 7.43 2.43
C VAL A 37 15.90 6.36 2.95
N TYR A 38 15.75 6.26 4.28
CA TYR A 38 14.81 5.31 4.88
C TYR A 38 13.36 5.68 4.57
N LEU A 39 12.98 6.96 4.71
CA LEU A 39 11.65 7.44 4.36
C LEU A 39 11.32 7.25 2.87
N LEU A 40 12.27 7.53 1.96
CA LEU A 40 12.10 7.29 0.54
C LEU A 40 11.94 5.80 0.23
N THR A 41 12.80 4.94 0.78
CA THR A 41 12.73 3.49 0.59
C THR A 41 11.39 2.94 1.04
N PHE A 42 10.90 3.41 2.19
CA PHE A 42 9.61 2.98 2.72
C PHE A 42 8.46 3.43 1.83
N ALA A 43 8.43 4.70 1.43
CA ALA A 43 7.42 5.23 0.52
C ALA A 43 7.39 4.48 -0.82
N VAL A 44 8.56 4.23 -1.41
CA VAL A 44 8.69 3.46 -2.66
C VAL A 44 8.16 2.04 -2.49
N SER A 45 8.55 1.34 -1.42
CA SER A 45 8.09 -0.02 -1.15
C SER A 45 6.57 -0.09 -1.02
N THR A 46 5.99 0.85 -0.28
CA THR A 46 4.54 0.96 -0.11
C THR A 46 3.82 1.22 -1.43
N ILE A 47 4.30 2.18 -2.25
CA ILE A 47 3.71 2.49 -3.55
C ILE A 47 3.79 1.27 -4.47
N LEU A 48 4.94 0.58 -4.48
CA LEU A 48 5.14 -0.61 -5.28
C LEU A 48 4.13 -1.70 -4.92
N ILE A 49 3.93 -1.93 -3.62
CA ILE A 49 2.95 -2.90 -3.12
C ILE A 49 1.52 -2.49 -3.52
N THR A 50 1.15 -1.22 -3.35
CA THR A 50 -0.17 -0.71 -3.76
C THR A 50 -0.41 -0.91 -5.25
N VAL A 51 0.54 -0.54 -6.10
CA VAL A 51 0.43 -0.71 -7.56
C VAL A 51 0.37 -2.18 -7.94
N TYR A 52 1.21 -3.01 -7.32
CA TYR A 52 1.22 -4.45 -7.56
C TYR A 52 -0.10 -5.12 -7.17
N LEU A 53 -0.66 -4.76 -6.01
CA LEU A 53 -1.93 -5.28 -5.54
C LEU A 53 -3.07 -4.84 -6.45
N PHE A 54 -3.09 -3.57 -6.86
CA PHE A 54 -4.12 -3.02 -7.74
C PHE A 54 -4.10 -3.73 -9.11
N LYS A 55 -2.91 -3.97 -9.66
CA LYS A 55 -2.73 -4.68 -10.93
C LYS A 55 -3.14 -6.16 -10.84
N ASN A 56 -2.90 -6.84 -9.71
CA ASN A 56 -3.37 -8.21 -9.52
C ASN A 56 -4.88 -8.29 -9.24
N LEU A 57 -5.46 -7.33 -8.51
CA LEU A 57 -6.90 -7.28 -8.27
C LEU A 57 -7.68 -7.05 -9.57
N LEU A 58 -7.13 -6.22 -10.47
CA LEU A 58 -7.62 -5.99 -11.85
C LEU A 58 -7.39 -7.19 -12.80
N GLY A 59 -6.71 -8.25 -12.34
CA GLY A 59 -6.67 -9.54 -13.05
C GLY A 59 -7.47 -10.63 -12.33
N TYR A 60 -8.01 -10.35 -11.14
CA TYR A 60 -8.78 -11.31 -10.34
C TYR A 60 -10.21 -11.46 -10.87
N ASP A 61 -10.73 -10.42 -11.52
CA ASP A 61 -11.99 -10.43 -12.27
C ASP A 61 -11.96 -11.43 -13.43
N GLU A 62 -10.86 -11.52 -14.19
CA GLU A 62 -10.69 -12.55 -15.24
C GLU A 62 -10.74 -13.97 -14.66
N PHE A 63 -10.15 -14.21 -13.48
CA PHE A 63 -10.20 -15.53 -12.82
C PHE A 63 -11.59 -15.84 -12.24
N CYS A 64 -12.26 -14.85 -11.64
CA CYS A 64 -13.63 -14.99 -11.17
C CYS A 64 -14.62 -15.16 -12.32
N GLU A 65 -14.32 -14.68 -13.52
CA GLU A 65 -15.07 -15.05 -14.72
C GLU A 65 -14.78 -16.53 -15.05
N LYS A 66 -13.49 -16.91 -15.06
CA LYS A 66 -13.04 -18.27 -15.40
C LYS A 66 -13.50 -19.42 -14.50
N VAL A 67 -13.78 -19.13 -13.23
CA VAL A 67 -14.21 -20.15 -12.24
C VAL A 67 -15.73 -20.14 -12.03
N ARG A 68 -16.43 -19.08 -12.41
CA ARG A 68 -17.89 -18.91 -12.19
C ARG A 68 -18.76 -19.73 -13.15
N TYR A 69 -18.18 -20.38 -14.15
CA TYR A 69 -18.90 -21.30 -15.03
C TYR A 69 -18.76 -22.78 -14.68
N HIS A 70 -18.12 -23.17 -13.57
CA HIS A 70 -17.99 -24.60 -13.23
C HIS A 70 -18.21 -25.00 -11.76
N LEU A 71 -18.65 -24.08 -10.89
CA LEU A 71 -18.78 -24.37 -9.45
C LEU A 71 -20.22 -24.58 -8.94
N ILE A 72 -21.23 -24.69 -9.83
CA ILE A 72 -22.60 -25.10 -9.46
C ILE A 72 -22.94 -26.43 -10.14
N PRO A 73 -22.93 -27.55 -9.41
CA PRO A 73 -23.15 -28.90 -9.94
C PRO A 73 -24.63 -29.30 -9.83
N PHE A 74 -25.49 -28.81 -10.73
CA PHE A 74 -26.84 -29.40 -10.91
C PHE A 74 -27.44 -29.27 -12.32
N ILE A 75 -26.62 -28.97 -13.32
CA ILE A 75 -26.96 -29.12 -14.73
C ILE A 75 -25.82 -29.97 -15.30
N TRP A 76 -26.12 -31.19 -15.71
CA TRP A 76 -25.23 -32.10 -16.44
C TRP A 76 -25.95 -32.51 -17.72
#